data_AF-A0A4Z0GZQ7-F1
#
_entry.id   AF-A0A4Z0GZQ7-F1
#
_cell.length_a   1.000
_cell.length_b   1.000
_cell.length_c   1.000
_cell.angle_alpha   90.00
_cell.angle_beta   90.00
_cell.angle_gamma   90.00
#
_symmetry.space_group_name_H-M   'P 1'
#
loop_
_entity.id
_entity.type
_entity.pdbx_description
1 polymer ?
#
loop_
_entity_poly.entity_id
_entity_poly.type
_entity_poly.pdbx_seq_one_letter_code
_entity_poly.pdbx_strand_id
1 'polypeptide(L)' 'MIVNKINYELLVLSLHRARELKLDYEFIEILEEEVTQREQEDLPLEGKAE' A
#
# COMPACT_ATOMS: atom_id res chain seq x y z
N MET A 1 -4.95 3.91 10.65
CA MET A 1 -6.09 4.39 9.84
C MET A 1 -7.07 3.24 9.55
N ILE A 2 -8.27 3.53 9.02
CA ILE A 2 -9.23 2.49 8.57
C ILE A 2 -8.59 1.57 7.50
N VAL A 3 -7.65 2.09 6.70
CA VAL A 3 -6.91 1.32 5.69
C VAL A 3 -5.99 0.23 6.27
N ASN A 4 -5.60 0.30 7.54
CA ASN A 4 -4.77 -0.74 8.18
C ASN A 4 -5.50 -2.07 8.38
N LYS A 5 -6.82 -2.11 8.20
CA LYS A 5 -7.65 -3.31 8.41
C LYS A 5 -8.08 -4.01 7.13
N ILE A 6 -7.84 -3.41 5.96
CA ILE A 6 -8.13 -4.05 4.67
C ILE A 6 -7.01 -5.02 4.30
N ASN A 7 -7.38 -6.16 3.74
CA ASN A 7 -6.46 -7.15 3.19
C ASN A 7 -5.55 -6.51 2.11
N TYR A 8 -4.30 -6.95 2.02
CA TYR A 8 -3.30 -6.38 1.10
C TYR A 8 -3.73 -6.44 -0.37
N GLU A 9 -4.31 -7.55 -0.84
CA GLU A 9 -4.82 -7.67 -2.21
C GLU A 9 -5.92 -6.65 -2.49
N LEU A 10 -6.80 -6.41 -1.51
CA LEU A 10 -7.87 -5.43 -1.61
C LEU A 10 -7.31 -4.00 -1.59
N LEU A 11 -6.24 -3.74 -0.84
CA LEU A 11 -5.53 -2.46 -0.82
C LEU A 11 -4.93 -2.14 -2.21
N VAL A 12 -4.21 -3.09 -2.80
CA VAL A 12 -3.61 -2.93 -4.14
C VAL A 12 -4.68 -2.74 -5.21
N LEU A 13 -5.76 -3.53 -5.15
CA LEU A 13 -6.89 -3.37 -6.08
C LEU A 13 -7.54 -1.99 -5.93
N SER A 14 -7.71 -1.51 -4.69
CA SER A 14 -8.29 -0.20 -4.41
C SER A 14 -7.42 0.93 -4.97
N LEU A 15 -6.09 0.84 -4.83
CA LEU A 15 -5.14 1.78 -5.41
C LEU A 15 -5.26 1.84 -6.94
N HIS A 16 -5.30 0.66 -7.59
CA HIS A 16 -5.45 0.60 -9.05
C HIS A 16 -6.76 1.26 -9.51
N ARG A 17 -7.88 0.92 -8.86
CA ARG A 17 -9.19 1.50 -9.17
C ARG A 17 -9.25 3.00 -8.91
N ALA A 18 -8.63 3.47 -7.83
CA ALA A 18 -8.57 4.90 -7.51
C ALA A 18 -7.83 5.70 -8.60
N ARG A 19 -6.72 5.14 -9.14
CA ARG A 19 -6.00 5.73 -10.28
C ARG A 19 -6.80 5.70 -11.57
N GLU A 20 -7.44 4.58 -11.90
CA GLU A 20 -8.29 4.45 -13.10
C GLU A 20 -9.45 5.45 -13.11
N LEU A 21 -10.09 5.64 -11.95
CA LEU A 21 -11.20 6.57 -11.77
C LEU A 21 -10.77 8.02 -11.57
N LYS A 22 -9.45 8.28 -11.51
CA LYS A 22 -8.87 9.61 -11.22
C LYS A 22 -9.50 10.23 -9.97
N LEU A 23 -9.57 9.44 -8.90
CA LEU A 23 -10.03 9.91 -7.61
C LEU A 23 -9.08 10.98 -7.06
N ASP A 24 -9.50 11.56 -5.94
CA ASP A 24 -8.73 12.56 -5.23
C ASP A 24 -7.28 12.12 -4.98
N TYR A 25 -6.35 13.06 -5.17
CA TYR A 25 -4.92 12.80 -5.08
C TYR A 25 -4.48 12.42 -3.66
N GLU A 26 -5.03 13.08 -2.63
CA GLU A 26 -4.74 12.79 -1.22
C GLU A 26 -5.19 11.38 -0.87
N PHE A 27 -6.34 10.94 -1.41
CA PHE A 27 -6.80 9.56 -1.23
C PHE A 27 -5.86 8.54 -1.90
N ILE A 28 -5.36 8.83 -3.09
CA ILE A 28 -4.42 7.94 -3.79
C ILE A 28 -3.10 7.85 -3.03
N GLU A 29 -2.57 8.97 -2.54
CA GLU A 29 -1.32 9.05 -1.78
C GLU A 29 -1.39 8.19 -0.51
N ILE A 30 -2.50 8.26 0.24
CA ILE A 30 -2.73 7.43 1.43
C ILE A 30 -2.66 5.92 1.09
N LEU A 31 -3.20 5.52 -0.06
CA LEU A 31 -3.15 4.11 -0.50
C LEU A 31 -1.73 3.70 -0.92
N GLU A 32 -0.98 4.58 -1.59
CA GLU A 32 0.42 4.33 -1.98
C GLU A 32 1.34 4.19 -0.77
N GLU A 33 1.21 5.07 0.22
CA GLU A 33 1.99 5.00 1.47
C GLU A 33 1.74 3.69 2.22
N GLU A 34 0.48 3.25 2.30
CA GLU A 34 0.11 2.03 3.00
C GLU A 34 0.59 0.77 2.25
N VAL A 35 0.55 0.75 0.91
CA VAL A 35 1.13 -0.34 0.10
C VAL A 35 2.64 -0.43 0.34
N THR A 36 3.32 0.71 0.23
CA THR A 36 4.78 0.79 0.37
C THR A 36 5.25 0.35 1.75
N GLN A 37 4.53 0.74 2.81
CA GLN A 37 4.83 0.30 4.18
C GLN A 37 4.73 -1.22 4.32
N ARG A 38 3.66 -1.84 3.82
CA ARG A 38 3.47 -3.28 3.94
C ARG A 38 4.45 -4.09 3.11
N GLU A 39 4.84 -3.60 1.93
CA GLU A 39 5.91 -4.25 1.14
C GLU A 39 7.23 -4.26 1.89
N GLN A 40 7.56 -3.19 2.63
CA GLN A 40 8.76 -3.14 3.47
C GLN A 40 8.67 -4.03 4.71
N GLU A 41 7.48 -4.21 5.28
CA GLU A 41 7.25 -5.10 6.43
C GLU A 41 7.27 -6.59 6.04
N ASP A 42 6.84 -6.95 4.82
CA ASP A 42 6.80 -8.33 4.32
C ASP A 42 8.14 -8.81 3.75
N LEU A 43 9.02 -7.88 3.35
CA LEU A 43 10.37 -8.21 2.92
C LEU A 43 11.18 -8.79 4.11
N PRO A 44 11.62 -10.06 4.06
CA PRO A 44 12.58 -10.56 5.03
C PRO A 44 13.85 -9.71 4.93
N LEU A 45 14.38 -9.30 6.08
CA LEU A 45 15.66 -8.60 6.20
C LEU A 45 16.83 -9.51 5.75
N GLU A 46 16.91 -9.91 4.48
CA GLU A 46 18.13 -10.43 3.87
C GLU A 46 19.05 -9.25 3.58
N GLY A 47 19.74 -8.78 4.62
CA GLY A 47 20.58 -7.59 4.51
C GLY A 47 21.42 -7.24 5.73
N LYS A 48 21.64 -8.18 6.66
CA LYS A 48 22.76 -8.09 7.61
C LYS A 48 23.62 -9.33 7.46
N ALA A 49 24.37 -9.40 6.37
CA ALA A 49 25.56 -10.23 6.32
C ALA A 49 26.61 -9.58 7.21
N GLU A 50 26.98 -10.33 8.24
CA GLU A 50 28.02 -10.10 9.24
C GLU A 50 29.42 -9.97 8.60
#